data_AF-A0A945INF0-F1
#
_entry.id   AF-A0A945INF0-F1
#
_cell.length_a   1.000
_cell.length_b   1.000
_cell.length_c   1.000
_cell.angle_alpha   90.00
_cell.angle_beta   90.00
_cell.angle_gamma   90.00
#
_symmetry.space_group_name_H-M   'P 1'
#
loop_
_entity.id
_entity.type
_entity.pdbx_description
1 polymer ?
#
loop_
_entity_poly.entity_id
_entity_poly.type
_entity_poly.pdbx_seq_one_letter_code
_entity_poly.pdbx_strand_id
1 'polypeptide(L)'
;MAACYLNEYPWPTLPHEPLLLIPVGSTEQHGPHLPFSVDTMIATAVAARAGDRLADVHKLKVVVAPAVEFGASGEHQDFPGTLSIGHAALRLVLIELVRSASSWTKKIVFVNGHGGNVETMTEATATMRSEGHSVSWVPCALETATDAHAGFDETSVVLALAPWVVRMTEALPGNTQPLAEILPLLQKQGLRPITESGVLGDPSRANSKIGERLLEELVTSVTNRVLRD
;
A
#
# COMPACT_ATOMS: atom_id res chain seq x y z
N MET A 1 -8.49 0.50 -23.19
CA MET A 1 -8.71 -0.91 -22.76
C MET A 1 -8.32 -0.97 -21.30
N ALA A 2 -9.06 -1.70 -20.47
CA ALA A 2 -8.74 -1.88 -19.05
C ALA A 2 -7.46 -2.72 -18.87
N ALA A 3 -6.87 -2.69 -17.67
CA ALA A 3 -5.79 -3.60 -17.30
C ALA A 3 -6.31 -5.05 -17.21
N CYS A 4 -5.41 -6.02 -17.31
CA CYS A 4 -5.72 -7.42 -17.03
C CYS A 4 -5.45 -7.73 -15.55
N TYR A 5 -6.39 -8.41 -14.89
CA TYR A 5 -6.30 -8.74 -13.47
C TYR A 5 -5.99 -10.23 -13.30
N LEU A 6 -4.86 -10.60 -12.67
CA LEU A 6 -4.45 -12.01 -12.55
C LEU A 6 -5.45 -12.90 -11.78
N ASN A 7 -6.27 -12.31 -10.90
CA ASN A 7 -7.34 -12.99 -10.18
C ASN A 7 -8.61 -13.23 -11.04
N GLU A 8 -8.69 -12.67 -12.25
CA GLU A 8 -9.89 -12.73 -13.11
C GLU A 8 -9.61 -13.36 -14.49
N TYR A 9 -8.36 -13.35 -14.95
CA TYR A 9 -8.00 -13.75 -16.31
C TYR A 9 -7.23 -15.09 -16.35
N PRO A 10 -7.54 -15.99 -17.31
CA PRO A 10 -6.74 -17.19 -17.54
C PRO A 10 -5.43 -16.86 -18.27
N TRP A 11 -4.38 -17.65 -18.01
CA TRP A 11 -3.01 -17.37 -18.48
C TRP A 11 -2.86 -17.13 -20.00
N PRO A 12 -3.60 -17.77 -20.93
CA PRO A 12 -3.41 -17.54 -22.36
C PRO A 12 -3.86 -16.16 -22.85
N THR A 13 -4.62 -15.43 -22.02
CA THR A 13 -5.17 -14.11 -22.37
C THR A 13 -4.27 -12.96 -21.96
N LEU A 14 -3.17 -13.24 -21.25
CA LEU A 14 -2.27 -12.20 -20.80
C LEU A 14 -1.53 -11.56 -21.99
N PRO A 15 -1.40 -10.22 -22.01
CA PRO A 15 -0.60 -9.55 -23.01
C PRO A 15 0.87 -9.97 -22.93
N HIS A 16 1.57 -10.01 -24.07
CA HIS A 16 3.01 -10.26 -24.11
C HIS A 16 3.79 -9.06 -23.53
N GLU A 17 4.73 -9.33 -22.62
CA GLU A 17 5.63 -8.35 -21.99
C GLU A 17 4.89 -7.11 -21.40
N PRO A 18 3.95 -7.29 -20.45
CA PRO A 18 3.27 -6.18 -19.84
C PRO A 18 4.12 -5.47 -18.78
N LEU A 19 3.68 -4.28 -18.41
CA LEU A 19 3.95 -3.71 -17.10
C LEU A 19 3.12 -4.46 -16.06
N LEU A 20 3.79 -5.03 -15.05
CA LEU A 20 3.14 -5.68 -13.93
C LEU A 20 3.10 -4.76 -12.72
N LEU A 21 1.90 -4.47 -12.22
CA LEU A 21 1.69 -3.80 -10.94
C LEU A 21 1.43 -4.84 -9.85
N ILE A 22 2.19 -4.81 -8.76
CA ILE A 22 2.02 -5.71 -7.62
C ILE A 22 1.66 -4.87 -6.39
N PRO A 23 0.41 -4.91 -5.90
CA PRO A 23 0.04 -4.26 -4.65
C PRO A 23 0.79 -4.92 -3.47
N VAL A 24 1.34 -4.12 -2.57
CA VAL A 24 2.00 -4.59 -1.35
C VAL A 24 1.41 -3.84 -0.18
N GLY A 25 0.71 -4.54 0.70
CA GLY A 25 0.07 -3.98 1.88
C GLY A 25 0.65 -4.52 3.18
N SER A 26 -0.24 -4.73 4.14
CA SER A 26 0.02 -5.26 5.47
C SER A 26 -1.28 -5.80 6.09
N THR A 27 -1.10 -6.54 7.18
CA THR A 27 -2.15 -6.96 8.11
C THR A 27 -1.78 -6.46 9.52
N GLU A 28 -2.28 -5.28 9.87
CA GLU A 28 -1.92 -4.57 11.10
C GLU A 28 -3.07 -3.74 11.67
N GLN A 29 -3.02 -3.50 12.97
CA GLN A 29 -4.05 -2.72 13.67
C GLN A 29 -4.22 -1.34 13.03
N HIS A 30 -5.45 -0.84 12.91
CA HIS A 30 -5.76 0.53 12.45
C HIS A 30 -6.75 1.22 13.39
N GLY A 31 -6.44 1.18 14.69
CA GLY A 31 -7.33 1.65 15.72
C GLY A 31 -8.58 0.80 15.90
N PRO A 32 -9.50 1.20 16.79
CA PRO A 32 -10.73 0.46 17.03
C PRO A 32 -11.72 0.48 15.85
N HIS A 33 -11.63 1.48 14.97
CA HIS A 33 -12.65 1.77 13.97
C HIS A 33 -12.41 1.19 12.58
N LEU A 34 -11.20 0.70 12.27
CA LEU A 34 -10.85 0.15 10.96
C LEU A 34 -10.42 -1.33 11.04
N PRO A 35 -10.54 -2.09 9.92
CA PRO A 35 -10.06 -3.46 9.85
C PRO A 35 -8.53 -3.53 9.77
N PHE A 36 -7.96 -4.73 9.90
CA PHE A 36 -6.51 -4.95 9.77
C PHE A 36 -5.95 -4.82 8.35
N SER A 37 -6.83 -4.72 7.34
CA SER A 37 -6.48 -4.83 5.92
C SER A 37 -6.37 -3.48 5.21
N VAL A 38 -6.34 -2.35 5.93
CA VAL A 38 -6.41 -0.99 5.35
C VAL A 38 -5.34 -0.77 4.30
N ASP A 39 -4.07 -1.04 4.60
CA ASP A 39 -2.95 -0.88 3.66
C ASP A 39 -3.16 -1.68 2.38
N THR A 40 -3.58 -2.93 2.53
CA THR A 40 -3.85 -3.86 1.43
C THR A 40 -5.03 -3.38 0.58
N MET A 41 -6.10 -2.88 1.21
CA MET A 41 -7.27 -2.33 0.52
C MET A 41 -6.90 -1.10 -0.30
N ILE A 42 -6.15 -0.17 0.27
CA ILE A 42 -5.73 1.06 -0.39
C ILE A 42 -4.76 0.73 -1.55
N ALA A 43 -3.72 -0.06 -1.30
CA ALA A 43 -2.75 -0.45 -2.32
C ALA A 43 -3.42 -1.17 -3.50
N THR A 44 -4.35 -2.09 -3.22
CA THR A 44 -5.09 -2.82 -4.26
C THR A 44 -5.97 -1.88 -5.09
N ALA A 45 -6.74 -1.00 -4.44
CA ALA A 45 -7.61 -0.06 -5.13
C ALA A 45 -6.82 0.93 -6.00
N VAL A 46 -5.70 1.45 -5.47
CA VAL A 46 -4.82 2.37 -6.20
C VAL A 46 -4.15 1.67 -7.38
N ALA A 47 -3.60 0.47 -7.19
CA ALA A 47 -2.97 -0.30 -8.26
C ALA A 47 -3.94 -0.64 -9.40
N ALA A 48 -5.18 -1.05 -9.06
CA ALA A 48 -6.23 -1.32 -10.04
C ALA A 48 -6.56 -0.08 -10.87
N ARG A 49 -6.93 1.03 -10.21
CA ARG A 49 -7.32 2.27 -10.89
C ARG A 49 -6.17 2.91 -11.68
N ALA A 50 -4.94 2.85 -11.16
CA ALA A 50 -3.75 3.30 -11.88
C ALA A 50 -3.46 2.40 -13.09
N GLY A 51 -3.59 1.09 -12.93
CA GLY A 51 -3.43 0.13 -14.02
C GLY A 51 -4.41 0.37 -15.17
N ASP A 52 -5.69 0.57 -14.84
CA ASP A 52 -6.72 0.91 -15.83
C ASP A 52 -6.42 2.25 -16.53
N ARG A 53 -5.96 3.26 -15.79
CA ARG A 53 -5.57 4.56 -16.37
C ARG A 53 -4.38 4.43 -17.31
N LEU A 54 -3.35 3.68 -16.92
CA LEU A 54 -2.17 3.41 -17.73
C LEU A 54 -2.54 2.64 -19.01
N ALA A 55 -3.45 1.67 -18.90
CA ALA A 55 -3.91 0.89 -20.04
C ALA A 55 -4.83 1.69 -20.98
N ASP A 56 -5.74 2.50 -20.44
CA ASP A 56 -6.73 3.20 -21.24
C ASP A 56 -6.22 4.53 -21.80
N VAL A 57 -5.56 5.36 -20.99
CA VAL A 57 -5.08 6.69 -21.40
C VAL A 57 -3.72 6.58 -22.09
N HIS A 58 -2.78 5.84 -21.50
CA HIS A 58 -1.40 5.75 -21.99
C HIS A 58 -1.15 4.55 -22.91
N LYS A 59 -2.18 3.73 -23.17
CA LYS A 59 -2.16 2.58 -24.08
C LYS A 59 -1.07 1.56 -23.74
N LEU A 60 -0.71 1.45 -22.46
CA LEU A 60 0.22 0.44 -21.97
C LEU A 60 -0.46 -0.93 -21.83
N LYS A 61 0.30 -2.00 -22.03
CA LYS A 61 -0.14 -3.35 -21.63
C LYS A 61 0.11 -3.46 -20.14
N VAL A 62 -0.95 -3.51 -19.33
CA VAL A 62 -0.84 -3.54 -17.87
C VAL A 62 -1.51 -4.80 -17.33
N VAL A 63 -0.81 -5.46 -16.41
CA VAL A 63 -1.33 -6.55 -15.60
C VAL A 63 -1.25 -6.14 -14.14
N VAL A 64 -2.33 -6.37 -13.37
CA VAL A 64 -2.35 -6.17 -11.92
C VAL A 64 -2.36 -7.54 -11.24
N ALA A 65 -1.39 -7.77 -10.36
CA ALA A 65 -1.26 -9.00 -9.59
C ALA A 65 -2.15 -9.00 -8.34
N PRO A 66 -2.40 -10.17 -7.71
CA PRO A 66 -2.94 -10.22 -6.35
C PRO A 66 -2.00 -9.51 -5.37
N ALA A 67 -2.56 -8.99 -4.29
CA ALA A 67 -1.80 -8.26 -3.30
C ALA A 67 -0.89 -9.18 -2.47
N VAL A 68 0.25 -8.65 -2.04
CA VAL A 68 1.01 -9.18 -0.90
C VAL A 68 0.38 -8.61 0.37
N GLU A 69 -0.43 -9.41 1.07
CA GLU A 69 -1.28 -8.95 2.19
C GLU A 69 -0.56 -8.91 3.55
N PHE A 70 0.63 -9.52 3.65
CA PHE A 70 1.44 -9.52 4.87
C PHE A 70 2.75 -8.75 4.64
N GLY A 71 3.01 -7.76 5.49
CA GLY A 71 4.16 -6.86 5.40
C GLY A 71 5.15 -7.00 6.55
N ALA A 72 6.04 -6.01 6.64
CA ALA A 72 6.93 -5.78 7.77
C ALA A 72 6.32 -4.72 8.70
N SER A 73 5.51 -5.19 9.65
CA SER A 73 4.72 -4.36 10.59
C SER A 73 5.06 -4.68 12.04
N GLY A 74 6.35 -4.86 12.32
CA GLY A 74 6.84 -5.22 13.65
C GLY A 74 6.45 -4.20 14.73
N GLU A 75 6.36 -2.93 14.34
CA GLU A 75 5.97 -1.80 15.15
C GLU A 75 4.52 -1.87 15.66
N HIS A 76 3.66 -2.68 15.03
CA HIS A 76 2.27 -2.91 15.43
C HIS A 76 2.07 -4.19 16.29
N GLN A 77 3.14 -4.92 16.62
CA GLN A 77 3.02 -6.27 17.20
C GLN A 77 2.46 -6.35 18.62
N ASP A 78 2.53 -5.25 19.38
CA ASP A 78 1.95 -5.18 20.72
C ASP A 78 0.41 -5.02 20.70
N PHE A 79 -0.21 -4.94 19.51
CA PHE A 79 -1.65 -4.97 19.32
C PHE A 79 -2.09 -6.35 18.82
N PRO A 80 -2.97 -7.07 19.56
CA PRO A 80 -3.43 -8.39 19.16
C PRO A 80 -4.11 -8.39 17.79
N GLY A 81 -3.68 -9.29 16.90
CA GLY A 81 -4.24 -9.46 15.55
C GLY A 81 -3.29 -9.09 14.41
N THR A 82 -2.25 -8.29 14.68
CA THR A 82 -1.20 -7.98 13.70
C THR A 82 -0.50 -9.25 13.23
N LEU A 83 -0.34 -9.42 11.92
CA LEU A 83 0.39 -10.51 11.29
C LEU A 83 1.52 -9.96 10.43
N SER A 84 2.69 -9.81 11.04
CA SER A 84 3.90 -9.33 10.37
C SER A 84 4.86 -10.48 10.05
N ILE A 85 5.30 -10.57 8.80
CA ILE A 85 6.30 -11.54 8.35
C ILE A 85 7.74 -11.02 8.54
N GLY A 86 7.88 -9.73 8.86
CA GLY A 86 9.16 -9.06 9.04
C GLY A 86 9.96 -8.85 7.76
N HIS A 87 10.98 -7.99 7.84
CA HIS A 87 11.75 -7.54 6.68
C HIS A 87 12.46 -8.68 5.92
N ALA A 88 13.00 -9.67 6.64
CA ALA A 88 13.75 -10.76 6.00
C ALA A 88 12.85 -11.63 5.10
N ALA A 89 11.67 -12.01 5.58
CA ALA A 89 10.73 -12.81 4.80
C ALA A 89 10.11 -11.99 3.67
N LEU A 90 9.68 -10.74 3.96
CA LEU A 90 9.14 -9.85 2.93
C LEU A 90 10.16 -9.63 1.80
N ARG A 91 11.42 -9.36 2.13
CA ARG A 91 12.48 -9.18 1.12
C ARG A 91 12.62 -10.41 0.22
N LEU A 92 12.62 -11.61 0.80
CA LEU A 92 12.69 -12.85 0.03
C LEU A 92 11.47 -13.00 -0.90
N VAL A 93 10.26 -12.73 -0.41
CA VAL A 93 9.04 -12.76 -1.22
C VAL A 93 9.15 -11.81 -2.42
N LEU A 94 9.53 -10.54 -2.18
CA LEU A 94 9.63 -9.55 -3.26
C LEU A 94 10.68 -9.93 -4.31
N ILE A 95 11.84 -10.44 -3.88
CA ILE A 95 12.92 -10.92 -4.76
C ILE A 95 12.42 -12.07 -5.64
N GLU A 96 11.82 -13.10 -5.04
CA GLU A 96 11.37 -14.28 -5.78
C GLU A 96 10.21 -13.96 -6.73
N LEU A 97 9.31 -13.03 -6.36
CA LEU A 97 8.28 -12.52 -7.26
C LEU A 97 8.88 -11.84 -8.49
N VAL A 98 9.92 -11.00 -8.32
CA VAL A 98 10.59 -10.34 -9.44
C VAL A 98 11.29 -11.35 -10.33
N ARG A 99 12.06 -12.28 -9.77
CA ARG A 99 12.76 -13.32 -10.54
C ARG A 99 11.79 -14.15 -11.38
N SER A 100 10.68 -14.58 -10.77
CA SER A 100 9.65 -15.37 -11.46
C SER A 100 8.96 -14.56 -12.56
N ALA A 101 8.49 -13.34 -12.26
CA ALA A 101 7.69 -12.55 -13.19
C ALA A 101 8.50 -11.95 -14.35
N SER A 102 9.81 -11.70 -14.16
CA SER A 102 10.68 -11.12 -15.17
C SER A 102 10.82 -11.96 -16.44
N SER A 103 10.45 -13.25 -16.40
CA SER A 103 10.43 -14.12 -17.58
C SER A 103 9.35 -13.76 -18.60
N TRP A 104 8.31 -13.01 -18.21
CA TRP A 104 7.19 -12.66 -19.09
C TRP A 104 6.74 -11.20 -19.00
N THR A 105 7.27 -10.41 -18.06
CA THR A 105 6.98 -8.97 -17.91
C THR A 105 8.07 -8.09 -18.50
N LYS A 106 7.69 -6.92 -19.01
CA LYS A 106 8.65 -5.87 -19.42
C LYS A 106 9.24 -5.10 -18.24
N LYS A 107 8.40 -4.83 -17.24
CA LYS A 107 8.75 -4.07 -16.04
C LYS A 107 7.81 -4.45 -14.90
N ILE A 108 8.32 -4.47 -13.69
CA ILE A 108 7.55 -4.73 -12.47
C ILE A 108 7.57 -3.47 -11.62
N VAL A 109 6.40 -3.04 -11.14
CA VAL A 109 6.28 -1.95 -10.18
C VAL A 109 5.50 -2.43 -8.98
N PHE A 110 6.13 -2.41 -7.82
CA PHE A 110 5.41 -2.60 -6.57
C PHE A 110 4.69 -1.32 -6.15
N VAL A 111 3.43 -1.44 -5.75
CA VAL A 111 2.57 -0.35 -5.30
C VAL A 111 2.36 -0.52 -3.80
N ASN A 112 3.11 0.22 -2.99
CA ASN A 112 3.25 -0.03 -1.55
C ASN A 112 2.30 0.82 -0.70
N GLY A 113 1.42 0.17 0.06
CA GLY A 113 0.45 0.78 0.97
C GLY A 113 1.00 1.09 2.37
N HIS A 114 2.01 0.35 2.84
CA HIS A 114 2.44 0.38 4.24
C HIS A 114 3.81 1.06 4.45
N GLY A 115 3.91 1.96 5.43
CA GLY A 115 5.14 2.66 5.78
C GLY A 115 6.28 1.73 6.23
N GLY A 116 5.98 0.71 7.04
CA GLY A 116 6.98 -0.23 7.56
C GLY A 116 7.68 -1.07 6.47
N ASN A 117 7.06 -1.20 5.30
CA ASN A 117 7.68 -1.90 4.17
C ASN A 117 8.80 -1.09 3.48
N VAL A 118 8.87 0.24 3.63
CA VAL A 118 9.70 1.13 2.78
C VAL A 118 11.17 0.74 2.72
N GLU A 119 11.76 0.37 3.85
CA GLU A 119 13.16 -0.11 3.90
C GLU A 119 13.33 -1.35 3.03
N THR A 120 12.46 -2.35 3.22
CA THR A 120 12.49 -3.61 2.46
C THR A 120 12.22 -3.40 0.97
N MET A 121 11.30 -2.51 0.62
CA MET A 121 11.02 -2.15 -0.78
C MET A 121 12.28 -1.58 -1.44
N THR A 122 12.98 -0.71 -0.73
CA THR A 122 14.21 -0.08 -1.22
C THR A 122 15.33 -1.10 -1.40
N GLU A 123 15.57 -1.97 -0.42
CA GLU A 123 16.61 -3.00 -0.47
C GLU A 123 16.33 -4.06 -1.55
N ALA A 124 15.10 -4.58 -1.60
CA ALA A 124 14.71 -5.61 -2.55
C ALA A 124 14.80 -5.10 -3.99
N THR A 125 14.29 -3.90 -4.26
CA THR A 125 14.36 -3.33 -5.62
C THR A 125 15.80 -2.99 -6.02
N ALA A 126 16.65 -2.50 -5.12
CA ALA A 126 18.06 -2.31 -5.39
C ALA A 126 18.78 -3.63 -5.74
N THR A 127 18.52 -4.69 -4.96
CA THR A 127 19.08 -6.04 -5.21
C THR A 127 18.68 -6.54 -6.59
N MET A 128 17.38 -6.48 -6.92
CA MET A 128 16.88 -6.95 -8.20
C MET A 128 17.36 -6.13 -9.39
N ARG A 129 17.51 -4.81 -9.24
CA ARG A 129 18.15 -3.96 -10.26
C ARG A 129 19.61 -4.35 -10.50
N SER A 130 20.35 -4.70 -9.43
CA SER A 130 21.74 -5.17 -9.55
C SER A 130 21.85 -6.52 -10.27
N GLU A 131 20.81 -7.35 -10.20
CA GLU A 131 20.66 -8.60 -10.95
C GLU A 131 20.20 -8.37 -12.42
N GLY A 132 19.98 -7.13 -12.84
CA GLY A 132 19.59 -6.78 -14.21
C GLY A 132 18.09 -6.77 -14.48
N HIS A 133 17.25 -6.86 -13.45
CA HIS A 133 15.80 -6.83 -13.60
C HIS A 133 15.25 -5.40 -13.72
N SER A 134 14.26 -5.22 -14.59
CA SER A 134 13.50 -3.97 -14.73
C SER A 134 12.40 -3.90 -13.66
N VAL A 135 12.75 -3.33 -12.50
CA VAL A 135 11.85 -3.22 -11.35
C VAL A 135 11.94 -1.87 -10.66
N SER A 136 10.82 -1.40 -10.11
CA SER A 136 10.78 -0.27 -9.19
C SER A 136 9.63 -0.40 -8.18
N TRP A 137 9.48 0.60 -7.32
CA TRP A 137 8.35 0.68 -6.41
C TRP A 137 7.89 2.13 -6.25
N VAL A 138 6.62 2.30 -5.91
CA VAL A 138 5.99 3.59 -5.65
C VAL A 138 5.16 3.53 -4.36
N PRO A 139 5.21 4.58 -3.51
CA PRO A 139 4.36 4.64 -2.33
C PRO A 139 2.93 5.04 -2.70
N CYS A 140 1.95 4.43 -2.03
CA CYS A 140 0.56 4.89 -1.96
C CYS A 140 0.41 5.93 -0.85
N ALA A 141 1.22 6.98 -0.91
CA ALA A 141 1.20 8.08 0.05
C ALA A 141 1.13 9.42 -0.68
N LEU A 142 0.44 10.38 -0.07
CA LEU A 142 0.42 11.77 -0.51
C LEU A 142 1.40 12.58 0.33
N GLU A 143 2.14 13.48 -0.32
CA GLU A 143 3.02 14.44 0.40
C GLU A 143 2.22 15.42 1.27
N THR A 144 0.94 15.58 0.96
CA THR A 144 -0.02 16.42 1.67
C THR A 144 -0.82 15.67 2.74
N ALA A 145 -0.44 14.43 3.05
CA ALA A 145 -1.09 13.66 4.12
C ALA A 145 -1.02 14.43 5.45
N THR A 146 -2.12 14.39 6.18
CA THR A 146 -2.35 15.17 7.40
C THR A 146 -2.06 14.39 8.68
N ASP A 147 -1.99 13.06 8.58
CA ASP A 147 -1.69 12.16 9.68
C ASP A 147 -0.90 10.92 9.22
N ALA A 148 -0.55 10.06 10.18
CA ALA A 148 0.43 9.01 9.97
C ALA A 148 -0.15 7.60 9.99
N HIS A 149 -1.19 7.33 10.78
CA HIS A 149 -1.74 5.98 10.94
C HIS A 149 -3.16 5.98 11.48
N ALA A 150 -4.08 5.30 10.80
CA ALA A 150 -5.50 5.17 11.14
C ALA A 150 -6.22 6.51 11.36
N GLY A 151 -5.66 7.59 10.83
CA GLY A 151 -6.19 8.93 11.00
C GLY A 151 -7.26 9.30 9.97
N PHE A 152 -7.45 10.58 9.78
CA PHE A 152 -8.38 11.19 8.85
C PHE A 152 -8.23 10.67 7.41
N ASP A 153 -7.01 10.56 6.89
CA ASP A 153 -6.79 10.26 5.48
C ASP A 153 -7.16 8.82 5.13
N GLU A 154 -6.57 7.85 5.83
CA GLU A 154 -6.88 6.43 5.64
C GLU A 154 -8.34 6.12 5.94
N THR A 155 -8.88 6.66 7.04
CA THR A 155 -10.30 6.46 7.38
C THR A 155 -11.20 7.01 6.30
N SER A 156 -10.89 8.19 5.75
CA SER A 156 -11.67 8.78 4.66
C SER A 156 -11.61 7.90 3.41
N VAL A 157 -10.43 7.43 3.01
CA VAL A 157 -10.25 6.54 1.85
C VAL A 157 -11.01 5.22 2.05
N VAL A 158 -10.94 4.60 3.22
CA VAL A 158 -11.65 3.35 3.50
C VAL A 158 -13.17 3.57 3.55
N LEU A 159 -13.66 4.73 4.02
CA LEU A 159 -15.08 5.10 3.91
C LEU A 159 -15.55 5.24 2.46
N ALA A 160 -14.67 5.63 1.53
CA ALA A 160 -14.99 5.67 0.11
C ALA A 160 -14.96 4.27 -0.54
N LEU A 161 -14.06 3.39 -0.08
CA LEU A 161 -13.88 2.05 -0.65
C LEU A 161 -14.88 1.03 -0.11
N ALA A 162 -15.08 1.02 1.21
CA ALA A 162 -15.80 -0.01 1.93
C ALA A 162 -16.40 0.54 3.24
N PRO A 163 -17.38 1.45 3.18
CA PRO A 163 -17.93 2.09 4.39
C PRO A 163 -18.50 1.11 5.41
N TRP A 164 -18.91 -0.09 4.99
CA TRP A 164 -19.46 -1.14 5.86
C TRP A 164 -18.44 -1.77 6.83
N VAL A 165 -17.13 -1.58 6.62
CA VAL A 165 -16.08 -2.07 7.53
C VAL A 165 -15.62 -1.00 8.53
N VAL A 166 -16.11 0.24 8.41
CA VAL A 166 -15.66 1.37 9.24
C VAL A 166 -16.65 1.62 10.36
N ARG A 167 -16.17 1.60 11.61
CA ARG A 167 -16.97 1.88 12.81
C ARG A 167 -16.77 3.33 13.25
N MET A 168 -17.40 4.28 12.54
CA MET A 168 -17.21 5.72 12.83
C MET A 168 -17.57 6.15 14.25
N THR A 169 -18.39 5.39 14.98
CA THR A 169 -18.67 5.63 16.40
C THR A 169 -17.45 5.40 17.31
N GLU A 170 -16.43 4.68 16.81
CA GLU A 170 -15.19 4.36 17.50
C GLU A 170 -13.99 5.16 16.94
N ALA A 171 -14.22 6.01 15.92
CA ALA A 171 -13.21 6.84 15.28
C ALA A 171 -12.88 8.06 16.14
N LEU A 172 -12.06 7.84 17.17
CA LEU A 172 -11.63 8.86 18.12
C LEU A 172 -10.18 9.31 17.86
N PRO A 173 -9.83 10.57 18.22
CA PRO A 173 -8.46 11.04 18.11
C PRO A 173 -7.48 10.16 18.89
N GLY A 174 -6.32 9.89 18.28
CA GLY A 174 -5.19 9.22 18.92
C GLY A 174 -4.08 10.21 19.27
N ASN A 175 -2.83 9.82 19.03
CA ASN A 175 -1.69 10.73 19.17
C ASN A 175 -1.57 11.61 17.92
N THR A 176 -1.68 12.93 18.08
CA THR A 176 -1.61 13.91 16.98
C THR A 176 -0.31 14.72 16.96
N GLN A 177 0.74 14.28 17.66
CA GLN A 177 2.05 14.91 17.58
C GLN A 177 2.63 14.80 16.17
N PRO A 178 3.53 15.70 15.76
CA PRO A 178 4.18 15.61 14.45
C PRO A 178 4.88 14.27 14.25
N LEU A 179 4.77 13.69 13.05
CA LEU A 179 5.38 12.40 12.72
C LEU A 179 6.90 12.40 12.96
N ALA A 180 7.57 13.53 12.74
CA ALA A 180 9.01 13.67 13.01
C ALA A 180 9.38 13.45 14.49
N GLU A 181 8.47 13.72 15.42
CA GLU A 181 8.66 13.45 16.86
C GLU A 181 8.32 12.00 17.22
N ILE A 182 7.38 11.38 16.48
CA ILE A 182 6.90 10.03 16.74
C ILE A 182 7.82 8.96 16.13
N LEU A 183 8.34 9.17 14.91
CA LEU A 183 9.12 8.17 14.16
C LEU A 183 10.29 7.56 14.96
N PRO A 184 11.13 8.34 15.67
CA PRO A 184 12.23 7.78 16.43
C PRO A 184 11.76 6.87 17.59
N LEU A 185 10.61 7.19 18.18
CA LEU A 185 10.00 6.38 19.23
C LEU A 185 9.40 5.10 18.65
N LEU A 186 8.72 5.20 17.51
CA LEU A 186 8.07 4.07 16.84
C LEU A 186 9.09 3.00 16.47
N GLN A 187 10.21 3.43 15.87
CA GLN A 187 11.31 2.54 15.50
C GLN A 187 11.97 1.86 16.70
N LYS A 188 11.98 2.51 17.87
CA LYS A 188 12.68 2.02 19.06
C LYS A 188 11.80 1.19 20.00
N GLN A 189 10.52 1.53 20.10
CA GLN A 189 9.63 1.05 21.16
C GLN A 189 8.35 0.42 20.63
N GLY A 190 8.13 0.42 19.31
CA GLY A 190 6.84 0.07 18.73
C GLY A 190 5.76 1.12 19.02
N LEU A 191 4.55 0.86 18.55
CA LEU A 191 3.46 1.83 18.52
C LEU A 191 2.68 1.92 19.85
N ARG A 192 2.58 0.81 20.59
CA ARG A 192 1.77 0.72 21.81
C ARG A 192 2.18 1.73 22.90
N PRO A 193 3.47 2.01 23.12
CA PRO A 193 3.89 3.06 24.07
C PRO A 193 3.57 4.49 23.62
N ILE A 194 3.31 4.71 22.32
CA ILE A 194 3.04 6.04 21.74
C ILE A 194 1.55 6.37 21.77
N THR A 195 0.70 5.36 21.58
CA THR A 195 -0.75 5.51 21.51
C THR A 195 -1.45 4.27 22.07
N GLU A 196 -2.40 4.48 22.98
CA GLU A 196 -3.20 3.39 23.55
C GLU A 196 -4.20 2.83 22.54
N SER A 197 -4.75 3.67 21.67
CA SER A 197 -5.72 3.26 20.65
C SER A 197 -5.07 2.64 19.42
N GLY A 198 -3.80 2.92 19.18
CA GLY A 198 -3.13 2.57 17.93
C GLY A 198 -3.26 3.64 16.84
N VAL A 199 -4.04 4.69 17.06
CA VAL A 199 -4.24 5.79 16.10
C VAL A 199 -3.14 6.85 16.26
N LEU A 200 -2.54 7.28 15.15
CA LEU A 200 -1.63 8.41 15.02
C LEU A 200 -2.25 9.48 14.11
N GLY A 201 -3.27 10.18 14.63
CA GLY A 201 -4.08 11.15 13.88
C GLY A 201 -5.43 11.41 14.52
N ASP A 202 -6.31 12.10 13.79
CA ASP A 202 -7.70 12.37 14.21
C ASP A 202 -8.71 11.95 13.11
N PRO A 203 -9.29 10.74 13.20
CA PRO A 203 -10.25 10.25 12.22
C PRO A 203 -11.68 10.80 12.43
N SER A 204 -11.94 11.60 13.47
CA SER A 204 -13.31 11.96 13.89
C SER A 204 -14.13 12.72 12.83
N ARG A 205 -13.45 13.35 11.87
CA ARG A 205 -14.06 14.11 10.77
C ARG A 205 -13.96 13.43 9.40
N ALA A 206 -13.43 12.21 9.36
CA ALA A 206 -13.27 11.44 8.12
C ALA A 206 -14.62 11.22 7.42
N ASN A 207 -14.62 11.26 6.09
CA ASN A 207 -15.82 11.02 5.28
C ASN A 207 -15.48 10.52 3.87
N SER A 208 -16.44 9.83 3.25
CA SER A 208 -16.27 9.21 1.93
C SER A 208 -15.98 10.22 0.82
N LYS A 209 -16.58 11.42 0.84
CA LYS A 209 -16.35 12.44 -0.18
C LYS A 209 -14.88 12.89 -0.23
N ILE A 210 -14.27 13.04 0.95
CA ILE A 210 -12.84 13.35 1.04
C ILE A 210 -12.02 12.13 0.62
N GLY A 211 -12.43 10.93 1.01
CA GLY A 211 -11.83 9.67 0.61
C GLY A 211 -11.74 9.49 -0.91
N GLU A 212 -12.82 9.77 -1.63
CA GLU A 212 -12.86 9.71 -3.10
C GLU A 212 -11.83 10.65 -3.73
N ARG A 213 -11.70 11.87 -3.20
CA ARG A 213 -10.72 12.85 -3.65
C ARG A 213 -9.29 12.38 -3.38
N LEU A 214 -9.00 11.95 -2.14
CA LEU A 214 -7.67 11.46 -1.76
C LEU A 214 -7.27 10.23 -2.58
N LEU A 215 -8.22 9.32 -2.84
CA LEU A 215 -7.98 8.15 -3.66
C LEU A 215 -7.65 8.52 -5.11
N GLU A 216 -8.33 9.51 -5.69
CA GLU A 216 -8.01 10.02 -7.03
C GLU A 216 -6.64 10.70 -7.09
N GLU A 217 -6.26 11.44 -6.05
CA GLU A 217 -4.92 12.03 -5.91
C GLU A 217 -3.83 10.94 -5.82
N LEU A 218 -4.08 9.87 -5.04
CA LEU A 218 -3.18 8.72 -4.93
C LEU A 218 -2.99 8.02 -6.27
N VAL A 219 -4.09 7.74 -6.99
CA VAL A 219 -4.05 7.13 -8.32
C VAL A 219 -3.27 8.00 -9.31
N THR A 220 -3.48 9.31 -9.27
CA THR A 220 -2.75 10.27 -10.12
C THR A 220 -1.26 10.28 -9.78
N SER A 221 -0.89 10.33 -8.49
CA SER A 221 0.50 10.28 -8.02
C SER A 221 1.20 9.01 -8.49
N VAL A 222 0.59 7.85 -8.26
CA VAL A 222 1.13 6.54 -8.68
C VAL A 222 1.28 6.45 -10.20
N THR A 223 0.24 6.83 -10.97
CA THR A 223 0.29 6.84 -12.44
C THR A 223 1.46 7.69 -12.95
N ASN A 224 1.63 8.90 -12.40
CA ASN A 224 2.70 9.81 -12.81
C ASN A 224 4.09 9.27 -12.45
N ARG A 225 4.25 8.65 -11.28
CA ARG A 225 5.53 8.04 -10.86
C ARG A 225 5.90 6.86 -11.76
N VAL A 226 4.93 6.01 -12.10
CA VAL A 226 5.13 4.87 -13.01
C VAL A 226 5.58 5.32 -14.41
N LEU A 227 5.07 6.44 -14.91
CA LEU A 227 5.42 6.95 -16.24
C LEU A 227 6.79 7.64 -16.33
N ARG A 228 7.33 8.12 -15.20
CA ARG A 228 8.62 8.82 -15.15
C ARG A 228 9.82 7.88 -15.06
N ASP A 229 9.57 6.65 -14.64
CA ASP A 229 10.56 5.65 -14.27
C ASP A 229 10.69 4.60 -15.38
#